data_AF-A0A804NS67-F1
#
_entry.id   AF-A0A804NS67-F1
#
_cell.length_a   1.000
_cell.length_b   1.000
_cell.length_c   1.000
_cell.angle_alpha   90.00
_cell.angle_beta   90.00
_cell.angle_gamma   90.00
#
_symmetry.space_group_name_H-M   'P 1'
#
loop_
_entity.id
_entity.type
_entity.pdbx_description
1 polymer ?
#
loop_
_entity_poly.entity_id
_entity_poly.type
_entity_poly.pdbx_seq_one_letter_code
_entity_poly.pdbx_strand_id
1 'polypeptide(L)'
;MSELIGGIGRELAISCLLRLPRSYYYDVACVDRSFYSLVRSGNLYRLRRAVGIAEQMIYCSCNVLEWEGFDPCRQRWFGIPSMPPIECFMLADKESLAVGTSILVFGKRVESHVVLRYSLLTNSWTTGEMMNT
;
A
#
# COMPACT_ATOMS: atom_id res chain seq x y z
N MET A 1 -4.71 -33.32 12.41
CA MET A 1 -4.25 -32.02 12.93
C MET A 1 -5.29 -30.99 12.51
N SER A 2 -6.06 -30.45 13.45
CA SER A 2 -7.08 -29.44 13.14
C SER A 2 -6.37 -28.10 12.90
N GLU A 3 -6.33 -27.63 11.65
CA GLU A 3 -5.82 -26.29 11.35
C GLU A 3 -6.68 -25.26 12.10
N LEU A 4 -6.09 -24.48 13.00
CA LEU A 4 -6.78 -23.44 13.78
C LEU A 4 -7.62 -22.53 12.88
N ILE A 5 -7.07 -22.20 11.71
CA ILE A 5 -7.68 -21.34 10.70
C ILE A 5 -8.86 -22.05 10.02
N GLY A 6 -8.68 -23.33 9.66
CA GLY A 6 -9.77 -24.16 9.15
C GLY A 6 -10.89 -24.34 10.18
N GLY A 7 -10.55 -24.46 11.46
CA GLY A 7 -11.48 -24.71 12.56
C GLY A 7 -12.39 -23.53 12.92
N ILE A 8 -11.90 -22.28 12.84
CA ILE A 8 -12.75 -21.09 13.04
C ILE A 8 -13.56 -20.72 11.80
N GLY A 9 -13.20 -21.25 10.63
CA GLY A 9 -13.85 -20.90 9.37
C GLY A 9 -13.44 -19.54 8.81
N ARG A 10 -13.65 -19.38 7.51
CA ARG A 10 -13.14 -18.24 6.71
C ARG A 10 -13.66 -16.89 7.19
N GLU A 11 -14.94 -16.78 7.53
CA GLU A 11 -15.56 -15.50 7.91
C GLU A 11 -15.07 -14.99 9.26
N LEU A 12 -14.91 -15.88 10.25
CA LEU A 12 -14.33 -15.53 11.54
C LEU A 12 -12.85 -15.20 11.39
N ALA A 13 -12.10 -15.94 10.57
CA ALA A 13 -10.70 -15.61 10.26
C ALA A 13 -10.59 -14.19 9.66
N ILE A 14 -11.41 -13.85 8.67
CA ILE A 14 -11.46 -12.49 8.10
C ILE A 14 -11.81 -11.47 9.19
N SER A 15 -12.83 -11.73 10.02
CA SER A 15 -13.24 -10.83 11.09
C SER A 15 -12.13 -10.55 12.10
N CYS A 16 -11.31 -11.55 12.43
CA CYS A 16 -10.12 -11.38 13.26
C CYS A 16 -9.06 -10.54 12.53
N LEU A 17 -8.79 -10.81 11.26
CA LEU A 17 -7.82 -10.04 10.45
C LEU A 17 -8.21 -8.58 10.24
N LEU A 18 -9.51 -8.24 10.24
CA LEU A 18 -9.97 -6.86 10.19
C LEU A 18 -9.50 -6.04 11.39
N ARG A 19 -9.25 -6.68 12.54
CA ARG A 19 -8.79 -6.02 13.78
C ARG A 19 -7.27 -5.97 13.90
N LEU A 20 -6.55 -6.76 13.10
CA LEU A 20 -5.09 -6.74 13.08
C LEU A 20 -4.59 -5.39 12.51
N PRO A 21 -3.57 -4.76 13.11
CA PRO A 21 -2.96 -3.57 12.53
C PRO A 21 -2.46 -3.84 11.12
N ARG A 22 -2.62 -2.87 10.23
CA ARG A 22 -2.32 -2.99 8.79
C ARG A 22 -0.88 -3.44 8.51
N SER A 23 0.07 -3.06 9.35
CA SER A 23 1.47 -3.43 9.22
C SER A 23 1.76 -4.92 9.40
N TYR A 24 0.82 -5.71 9.94
CA TYR A 24 0.95 -7.17 9.99
C TYR A 24 0.42 -7.87 8.73
N TYR A 25 -0.20 -7.15 7.79
CA TYR A 25 -0.78 -7.78 6.60
C TYR A 25 0.29 -8.40 5.70
N TYR A 26 1.52 -7.90 5.76
CA TYR A 26 2.65 -8.55 5.12
C TYR A 26 2.92 -9.94 5.73
N ASP A 27 2.97 -10.03 7.05
CA ASP A 27 3.19 -11.30 7.77
C ASP A 27 2.03 -12.27 7.52
N VAL A 28 0.78 -11.78 7.52
CA VAL A 28 -0.41 -12.56 7.19
C VAL A 28 -0.33 -13.11 5.76
N ALA A 29 0.10 -12.30 4.79
CA ALA A 29 0.23 -12.73 3.40
C ALA A 29 1.27 -13.85 3.20
N CYS A 30 2.19 -14.06 4.15
CA CYS A 30 3.20 -15.12 4.12
C CYS A 30 2.70 -16.47 4.65
N VAL A 31 1.50 -16.54 5.26
CA VAL A 31 0.97 -17.78 5.86
C VAL A 31 0.64 -18.83 4.81
N ASP A 32 -0.23 -18.49 3.85
CA ASP A 32 -0.61 -19.36 2.74
C ASP A 32 -1.13 -18.56 1.54
N ARG A 33 -1.46 -19.25 0.44
CA ARG A 33 -1.97 -18.63 -0.79
C ARG A 33 -3.33 -17.95 -0.62
N SER A 34 -4.19 -18.45 0.27
CA SER A 34 -5.49 -17.85 0.57
C SER A 34 -5.33 -16.52 1.30
N PHE A 35 -4.48 -16.45 2.31
CA PHE A 35 -4.15 -15.20 3.00
C PHE A 35 -3.44 -14.21 2.09
N TYR A 36 -2.47 -14.68 1.30
CA TYR A 36 -1.81 -13.88 0.28
C TYR A 36 -2.82 -13.22 -0.67
N SER A 37 -3.74 -14.02 -1.23
CA SER A 37 -4.79 -13.55 -2.13
C SER A 37 -5.75 -12.57 -1.44
N LEU A 38 -6.13 -12.85 -0.19
CA LEU A 38 -7.01 -11.99 0.60
C LEU A 38 -6.40 -10.59 0.83
N VAL A 39 -5.11 -10.51 1.17
CA VAL A 39 -4.39 -9.23 1.34
C VAL A 39 -4.23 -8.53 -0.01
N ARG A 40 -3.68 -9.23 -1.01
CA ARG A 40 -3.36 -8.67 -2.34
C ARG A 40 -4.59 -8.16 -3.10
N SER A 41 -5.75 -8.78 -2.91
CA SER A 41 -7.01 -8.36 -3.55
C SER A 41 -7.54 -7.00 -3.05
N GLY A 42 -6.99 -6.50 -1.94
CA GLY A 42 -7.47 -5.31 -1.27
C GLY A 42 -8.77 -5.53 -0.48
N ASN A 43 -9.28 -6.76 -0.40
CA ASN A 43 -10.59 -7.02 0.19
C ASN A 43 -10.65 -6.68 1.69
N LEU A 44 -9.59 -6.98 2.44
CA LEU A 44 -9.49 -6.57 3.84
C LEU A 44 -9.61 -5.04 4.00
N TYR A 45 -8.97 -4.27 3.13
CA TYR A 45 -9.02 -2.81 3.16
C TYR A 45 -10.43 -2.27 2.85
N ARG A 46 -11.15 -2.89 1.91
CA ARG A 46 -12.55 -2.54 1.62
C ARG A 46 -13.46 -2.86 2.80
N LEU A 47 -13.32 -4.05 3.38
CA LEU A 47 -14.11 -4.48 4.54
C LEU A 47 -13.86 -3.58 5.75
N ARG A 48 -12.59 -3.25 6.05
CA ARG A 48 -12.25 -2.31 7.14
C ARG A 48 -12.91 -0.95 6.94
N ARG A 49 -12.90 -0.43 5.71
CA ARG A 49 -13.61 0.82 5.38
C ARG A 49 -15.10 0.71 5.66
N ALA A 50 -15.74 -0.41 5.27
CA ALA A 50 -17.17 -0.64 5.50
C ALA A 50 -17.55 -0.69 6.99
N VAL A 51 -16.66 -1.20 7.85
CA VAL A 51 -16.88 -1.24 9.31
C VAL A 51 -16.26 -0.03 10.06
N GLY A 52 -15.80 0.99 9.35
CA GLY A 52 -15.28 2.23 9.95
C GLY A 52 -13.91 2.12 10.61
N ILE A 53 -13.14 1.06 10.35
CA ILE A 53 -11.80 0.90 10.91
C ILE A 53 -10.77 1.61 10.01
N ALA A 54 -10.29 2.77 10.46
CA ALA A 54 -9.23 3.54 9.82
C ALA A 54 -7.92 3.45 10.61
N GLU A 55 -6.79 3.38 9.90
CA GLU A 55 -5.45 3.49 10.46
C GLU A 55 -4.68 4.58 9.71
N GLN A 56 -3.90 5.38 10.43
CA GLN A 56 -3.00 6.34 9.83
C GLN A 56 -1.69 5.65 9.42
N MET A 57 -1.13 6.01 8.27
CA MET A 57 0.30 5.84 8.01
C MET A 57 0.83 7.12 7.40
N ILE A 58 2.08 7.38 7.72
CA ILE A 58 2.83 8.51 7.18
C ILE A 58 3.75 7.95 6.11
N TYR A 59 3.84 8.66 4.99
CA TYR A 59 4.75 8.36 3.90
C TYR A 59 5.58 9.61 3.64
N CYS A 60 6.89 9.46 3.56
CA CYS A 60 7.79 10.56 3.27
C CYS A 60 8.83 10.15 2.23
N SER A 61 9.24 11.13 1.43
CA SER A 61 10.34 10.99 0.48
C SER A 61 11.49 11.86 0.96
N CYS A 62 12.52 11.23 1.52
CA CYS A 62 13.69 11.90 2.08
C CYS A 62 14.81 12.09 1.04
N ASN A 63 14.68 11.45 -0.11
CA ASN A 63 15.61 11.51 -1.24
C ASN A 63 14.81 11.39 -2.54
N VAL A 64 15.40 11.78 -3.67
CA VAL A 64 14.75 11.96 -4.97
C VAL A 64 13.86 10.78 -5.37
N LEU A 65 14.33 9.54 -5.22
CA LEU A 65 13.60 8.31 -5.56
C LEU A 65 13.20 7.46 -4.36
N GLU A 66 13.65 7.81 -3.16
CA GLU A 66 13.46 6.97 -1.98
C GLU A 66 12.23 7.41 -1.22
N TRP A 67 11.53 6.41 -0.68
CA TRP A 67 10.34 6.57 0.11
C TRP A 67 10.43 5.68 1.33
N GLU A 68 9.94 6.22 2.44
CA GLU A 68 9.78 5.48 3.68
C GLU A 68 8.35 5.64 4.17
N GLY A 69 7.85 4.58 4.80
CA GLY A 69 6.59 4.61 5.51
C GLY A 69 6.81 4.52 7.02
N PHE A 70 5.95 5.17 7.78
CA PHE A 70 5.92 5.07 9.23
C PHE A 70 4.54 4.61 9.68
N ASP A 71 4.53 3.56 10.51
CA ASP A 71 3.35 3.06 11.22
C ASP A 71 3.32 3.67 12.64
N PRO A 72 2.43 4.64 12.91
CA PRO A 72 2.31 5.24 14.23
C PRO A 72 1.85 4.26 15.32
N CYS A 73 1.07 3.23 14.96
CA CYS A 73 0.58 2.24 15.93
C CYS A 73 1.72 1.34 16.44
N ARG A 74 2.71 1.06 15.59
CA ARG A 74 3.89 0.26 15.96
C ARG A 74 5.15 1.07 16.22
N GLN A 75 5.08 2.39 16.03
CA GLN A 75 6.22 3.30 16.07
C GLN A 75 7.41 2.78 15.24
N ARG A 76 7.12 2.29 14.03
CA ARG A 76 8.10 1.60 13.20
C ARG A 76 8.15 2.17 11.79
N TRP A 77 9.38 2.44 11.34
CA TRP A 77 9.70 2.74 9.95
C TRP A 77 9.75 1.46 9.11
N PHE A 78 9.30 1.55 7.87
CA PHE A 78 9.42 0.49 6.87
C PHE A 78 9.80 1.08 5.51
N GLY A 79 10.65 0.36 4.79
CA GLY A 79 11.10 0.78 3.46
C GLY A 79 10.00 0.60 2.41
N ILE A 80 9.93 1.54 1.48
CA ILE A 80 9.18 1.43 0.23
C ILE A 80 10.19 1.21 -0.89
N PRO A 81 9.91 0.34 -1.88
CA PRO A 81 10.78 0.18 -3.04
C PRO A 81 11.10 1.55 -3.68
N SER A 82 12.31 1.73 -4.18
CA SER A 82 12.69 2.96 -4.86
C SER A 82 11.79 3.21 -6.07
N MET A 83 11.46 4.48 -6.31
CA MET A 83 10.75 4.89 -7.51
C MET A 83 11.57 4.57 -8.77
N PRO A 84 10.91 4.22 -9.88
CA PRO A 84 11.55 4.22 -11.19
C PRO A 84 12.20 5.59 -11.48
N PRO A 85 13.45 5.62 -11.99
CA PRO A 85 14.20 6.86 -12.22
C PRO A 85 13.72 7.58 -13.49
N ILE A 86 12.50 8.10 -13.47
CA ILE A 86 11.97 8.89 -14.57
C ILE A 86 12.55 10.31 -14.49
N GLU A 87 13.09 10.81 -15.60
CA GLU A 87 13.77 12.10 -15.70
C GLU A 87 13.05 13.26 -14.98
N CYS A 88 11.73 13.40 -15.15
CA CYS A 88 10.96 14.47 -14.50
C CYS A 88 10.97 14.38 -12.96
N PHE A 89 11.08 13.18 -12.37
CA PHE A 89 11.20 13.03 -10.91
C PHE A 89 12.64 13.19 -10.41
N MET A 90 13.62 13.17 -11.31
CA MET A 90 15.03 13.36 -10.98
C MET A 90 15.46 14.83 -11.01
N LEU A 91 14.82 15.63 -11.87
CA LEU A 91 15.27 16.97 -12.22
C LEU A 91 14.31 18.09 -11.79
N ALA A 92 13.11 17.76 -11.31
CA ALA A 92 12.10 18.73 -10.93
C ALA A 92 11.37 18.30 -9.66
N ASP A 93 10.71 19.27 -9.04
CA ASP A 93 9.81 19.02 -7.90
C ASP A 93 8.65 18.10 -8.31
N LYS A 94 8.14 17.39 -7.31
CA LYS A 94 7.10 16.39 -7.44
C LYS A 94 6.00 16.64 -6.42
N GLU A 95 4.76 16.49 -6.85
CA GLU A 95 3.60 16.49 -5.95
C GLU A 95 3.21 15.05 -5.60
N SER A 96 2.60 14.83 -4.44
CA SER A 96 2.18 13.48 -4.06
C SER A 96 0.89 13.44 -3.25
N LEU A 97 0.16 12.33 -3.38
CA LEU A 97 -1.11 12.10 -2.71
C LEU A 97 -1.25 10.64 -2.30
N ALA A 98 -1.61 10.38 -1.04
CA ALA A 98 -2.04 9.07 -0.60
C ALA A 98 -3.55 8.89 -0.83
N VAL A 99 -3.95 7.84 -1.54
CA VAL A 99 -5.35 7.51 -1.82
C VAL A 99 -5.61 6.01 -1.69
N GLY A 100 -6.49 5.64 -0.76
CA GLY A 100 -6.82 4.25 -0.49
C GLY A 100 -5.59 3.43 -0.08
N THR A 101 -5.16 2.51 -0.95
CA THR A 101 -3.99 1.64 -0.74
C THR A 101 -2.82 2.03 -1.65
N SER A 102 -2.79 3.29 -2.10
CA SER A 102 -1.81 3.77 -3.07
C SER A 102 -1.24 5.12 -2.69
N ILE A 103 -0.01 5.36 -3.14
CA ILE A 103 0.60 6.69 -3.19
C ILE A 103 0.69 7.04 -4.67
N LEU A 104 0.24 8.22 -5.04
CA LEU A 104 0.39 8.81 -6.35
C LEU A 104 1.48 9.88 -6.27
N VAL A 105 2.35 9.90 -7.26
CA VAL A 105 3.41 10.89 -7.40
C VAL A 105 3.29 11.50 -8.80
N PHE A 106 3.20 12.82 -8.86
CA PHE A 106 2.92 13.58 -10.06
C PHE A 106 4.14 14.39 -10.44
N GLY A 107 4.49 14.32 -11.72
CA GLY A 107 5.59 15.05 -12.31
C GLY A 107 5.17 15.63 -13.65
N LYS A 108 5.95 16.60 -14.12
CA LYS A 108 5.71 17.27 -15.40
C LYS A 108 6.92 17.08 -16.32
N ARG A 109 6.66 16.59 -17.52
CA ARG A 109 7.56 16.67 -18.68
C ARG A 109 7.19 17.90 -19.51
N VAL A 110 8.01 18.23 -20.51
CA VAL A 110 7.79 19.40 -21.39
C VAL A 110 6.37 19.43 -21.96
N GLU A 111 5.86 18.30 -22.45
CA GLU A 111 4.57 18.22 -23.15
C GLU A 111 3.53 17.35 -22.45
N SER A 112 3.83 16.78 -21.28
CA SER A 112 2.93 15.84 -20.64
C SER A 112 3.11 15.76 -19.13
N HIS A 113 2.09 15.24 -18.45
CA HIS A 113 2.20 14.87 -17.04
C HIS A 113 2.50 13.38 -16.91
N VAL A 114 3.28 13.05 -15.89
CA VAL A 114 3.62 11.67 -15.52
C VAL A 114 3.04 11.40 -14.15
N VAL A 115 2.35 10.27 -14.02
CA VAL A 115 1.88 9.75 -12.74
C VAL A 115 2.59 8.45 -12.45
N LEU A 116 3.21 8.34 -11.29
CA LEU A 116 3.65 7.07 -10.72
C LEU A 116 2.73 6.69 -9.58
N ARG A 117 2.41 5.40 -9.51
CA ARG A 117 1.56 4.84 -8.47
C ARG A 117 2.31 3.73 -7.74
N TYR A 118 2.54 3.93 -6.45
CA TYR A 118 2.89 2.87 -5.54
C TYR A 118 1.61 2.16 -5.07
N SER A 119 1.64 0.84 -5.00
CA SER A 119 0.56 0.01 -4.47
C SER A 119 1.05 -0.73 -3.24
N LEU A 120 0.42 -0.46 -2.08
CA LEU A 120 0.68 -1.18 -0.84
C LEU A 120 0.33 -2.68 -0.98
N LEU A 121 -0.66 -3.01 -1.82
CA LEU A 121 -1.16 -4.38 -2.01
C LEU A 121 -0.17 -5.29 -2.72
N THR A 122 0.69 -4.69 -3.55
CA THR A 122 1.69 -5.42 -4.37
C THR A 122 3.12 -5.02 -4.02
N ASN A 123 3.29 -4.08 -3.09
CA ASN A 123 4.55 -3.45 -2.73
C ASN A 123 5.39 -3.09 -3.98
N SER A 124 4.78 -2.38 -4.93
CA SER A 124 5.42 -2.10 -6.22
C SER A 124 4.95 -0.78 -6.82
N TRP A 125 5.82 -0.20 -7.67
CA TRP A 125 5.50 0.97 -8.49
C TRP A 125 4.96 0.56 -9.86
N THR A 126 4.05 1.36 -10.38
CA THR A 126 3.48 1.27 -11.73
C THR A 126 3.29 2.66 -12.29
N THR A 127 3.30 2.79 -13.61
CA THR A 127 2.85 4.03 -14.26
C THR A 127 1.35 4.16 -14.08
N GLY A 128 0.90 5.32 -13.59
CA GLY A 128 -0.52 5.66 -13.48
C GLY A 128 -1.12 6.01 -14.84
N GLU A 129 -2.44 6.11 -14.89
CA GLU A 129 -3.14 6.59 -16.07
C GLU A 129 -2.79 8.06 -16.34
N MET A 130 -2.82 8.46 -17.61
CA MET A 130 -2.63 9.87 -17.97
C MET A 130 -3.74 10.72 -17.37
N MET A 131 -3.38 11.90 -16.86
CA MET A 131 -4.39 12.86 -16.44
C MET A 131 -5.19 13.34 -17.65
N ASN A 132 -6.51 13.48 -17.47
CA ASN A 132 -7.35 14.15 -18.46
C ASN A 132 -6.84 15.58 -18.65
N THR A 133 -6.69 15.98 -19.91
CA THR A 133 -6.24 17.32 -20.34
C THR A 133 -7.42 18.15 -20.80
#